data_AF-A0A9D7Y7K4-F1
#
_entry.id   AF-A0A9D7Y7K4-F1
#
_cell.length_a   1.000
_cell.length_b   1.000
_cell.length_c   1.000
_cell.angle_alpha   90.00
_cell.angle_beta   90.00
_cell.angle_gamma   90.00
#
_symmetry.space_group_name_H-M   'P 1'
#
loop_
_entity.id
_entity.type
_entity.pdbx_description
1 polymer ?
#
loop_
_entity_poly.entity_id
_entity_poly.type
_entity_poly.pdbx_seq_one_letter_code
_entity_poly.pdbx_strand_id
1 'polypeptide(L)'
;MKTIKMLYLLTLLLSFSACGGAKSTENAVSNIETIGNESCIKDYMTKYDKLLPLEVIKIHYDLPANAKMKYNYRPEAKRHDQDTYEFTWDSGRKRKMKFGGQEMEYPSPNRIGLRWVGSDLFMIQGKPTPLENFRGFYRNASAAEKEAAFKQASEKLIEKGYDGKTVETATSLGKDLSADEIIFNNIDGLGEAAVWRIKEKELTVLVGKTSFQVSVEISENDEENIALAKKLAQEVLNKCK
;
A
#
# COMPACT_ATOMS: atom_id res chain seq x y z
N MET A 1 21.72 -22.04 -12.09
CA MET A 1 20.87 -21.03 -12.77
C MET A 1 19.38 -21.43 -12.84
N LYS A 2 18.77 -21.96 -11.76
CA LYS A 2 17.33 -22.33 -11.73
C LYS A 2 16.50 -21.54 -10.69
N THR A 3 17.12 -21.10 -9.60
CA THR A 3 16.48 -20.40 -8.46
C THR A 3 15.81 -19.07 -8.83
N ILE A 4 16.35 -18.32 -9.79
CA ILE A 4 15.87 -16.96 -10.15
C ILE A 4 14.44 -16.95 -10.73
N LYS A 5 13.97 -18.06 -11.33
CA LYS A 5 12.59 -18.13 -11.87
C LYS A 5 11.50 -18.26 -10.80
N MET A 6 11.83 -18.63 -9.56
CA MET A 6 10.83 -18.93 -8.53
C MET A 6 10.20 -17.66 -7.92
N LEU A 7 10.89 -16.52 -7.98
CA LEU A 7 10.45 -15.25 -7.37
C LEU A 7 9.33 -14.54 -8.17
N TYR A 8 9.16 -14.86 -9.45
CA TYR A 8 8.22 -14.18 -10.36
C TYR A 8 6.77 -14.68 -10.30
N LEU A 9 6.46 -15.73 -9.51
CA LEU A 9 5.16 -16.40 -9.53
C LEU A 9 4.20 -16.00 -8.39
N LEU A 10 4.61 -15.10 -7.49
CA LEU A 10 3.87 -14.76 -6.27
C LEU A 10 2.78 -13.69 -6.47
N THR A 11 2.74 -13.01 -7.62
CA THR A 11 1.96 -11.77 -7.82
C THR A 11 0.62 -11.95 -8.57
N LEU A 12 0.04 -13.16 -8.61
CA LEU A 12 -1.10 -13.44 -9.51
C LEU A 12 -2.15 -14.43 -8.95
N LEU A 13 -2.50 -14.35 -7.66
CA LEU A 13 -3.34 -15.37 -7.01
C LEU A 13 -4.41 -14.90 -5.99
N LEU A 14 -4.91 -13.66 -6.10
CA LEU A 14 -6.08 -13.18 -5.32
C LEU A 14 -7.14 -12.55 -6.22
N SER A 15 -8.05 -13.37 -6.75
CA SER A 15 -9.24 -12.91 -7.49
C SER A 15 -10.35 -13.97 -7.43
N PHE A 16 -11.60 -13.52 -7.25
CA PHE A 16 -12.85 -14.32 -7.23
C PHE A 16 -12.98 -15.32 -6.04
N SER A 17 -14.16 -15.59 -5.47
CA SER A 17 -15.54 -15.21 -5.84
C SER A 17 -16.40 -14.90 -4.60
N ALA A 18 -17.38 -14.01 -4.73
CA ALA A 18 -18.58 -13.99 -3.87
C ALA A 18 -19.73 -13.27 -4.60
N CYS A 19 -20.87 -13.93 -4.77
CA CYS A 19 -22.06 -13.38 -5.42
C CYS A 19 -23.32 -13.79 -4.64
N GLY A 20 -24.20 -12.84 -4.32
CA GLY A 20 -25.51 -13.13 -3.74
C GLY A 20 -26.16 -12.00 -2.93
N GLY A 21 -27.44 -11.75 -3.20
CA GLY A 21 -28.35 -10.97 -2.35
C GLY A 21 -28.30 -9.45 -2.54
N ALA A 22 -29.47 -8.81 -2.63
CA ALA A 22 -29.59 -7.37 -2.79
C ALA A 22 -30.77 -6.81 -1.99
N LYS A 23 -30.61 -5.59 -1.45
CA LYS A 23 -31.56 -4.47 -1.62
C LYS A 23 -31.00 -3.15 -1.05
N SER A 24 -31.56 -2.05 -1.52
CA SER A 24 -31.34 -0.68 -1.05
C SER A 24 -32.22 -0.34 0.17
N THR A 25 -32.18 0.83 0.80
CA THR A 25 -31.41 2.09 0.55
C THR A 25 -30.96 2.65 1.95
N GLU A 26 -30.69 3.93 2.28
CA GLU A 26 -30.81 5.25 1.62
C GLU A 26 -29.66 6.21 2.03
N ASN A 27 -29.82 7.52 1.83
CA ASN A 27 -28.75 8.52 1.95
C ASN A 27 -28.50 9.01 3.39
N ALA A 28 -27.24 9.27 3.72
CA ALA A 28 -26.83 10.17 4.81
C ALA A 28 -25.90 11.25 4.24
N VAL A 29 -26.33 12.51 4.25
CA VAL A 29 -25.53 13.65 3.77
C VAL A 29 -24.54 14.06 4.86
N SER A 30 -23.29 13.63 4.71
CA SER A 30 -22.16 14.19 5.47
C SER A 30 -21.56 15.38 4.71
N ASN A 31 -21.01 16.36 5.41
CA ASN A 31 -20.36 17.51 4.78
C ASN A 31 -19.14 17.04 3.98
N ILE A 32 -19.19 17.14 2.65
CA ILE A 32 -18.12 16.70 1.75
C ILE A 32 -17.05 17.78 1.64
N GLU A 33 -16.23 17.92 2.67
CA GLU A 33 -15.01 18.71 2.57
C GLU A 33 -13.90 17.89 1.87
N THR A 34 -13.66 18.21 0.60
CA THR A 34 -12.50 17.74 -0.20
C THR A 34 -12.42 16.25 -0.53
N ILE A 35 -13.45 15.71 -1.19
CA ILE A 35 -13.21 14.64 -2.17
C ILE A 35 -12.41 15.26 -3.33
N GLY A 36 -11.27 14.67 -3.67
CA GLY A 36 -10.45 15.09 -4.80
C GLY A 36 -11.00 14.61 -6.15
N ASN A 37 -10.39 15.09 -7.22
CA ASN A 37 -10.78 14.77 -8.59
C ASN A 37 -9.92 13.61 -9.14
N GLU A 38 -10.56 12.46 -9.41
CA GLU A 38 -9.91 11.24 -9.93
C GLU A 38 -9.09 11.51 -11.20
N SER A 39 -9.62 12.32 -12.13
CA SER A 39 -8.93 12.61 -13.40
C SER A 39 -7.67 13.46 -13.19
N CYS A 40 -7.73 14.44 -12.28
CA CYS A 40 -6.57 15.23 -11.89
C CYS A 40 -5.48 14.35 -11.26
N ILE A 41 -5.83 13.44 -10.34
CA ILE A 41 -4.85 12.51 -9.74
C ILE A 41 -4.17 11.66 -10.82
N LYS A 42 -4.93 11.19 -11.83
CA LYS A 42 -4.40 10.39 -12.94
C LYS A 42 -3.47 11.18 -13.88
N ASP A 43 -3.71 12.48 -14.08
CA ASP A 43 -2.79 13.34 -14.85
C ASP A 43 -1.40 13.48 -14.21
N TYR A 44 -1.23 13.14 -12.93
CA TYR A 44 0.05 13.17 -12.22
C TYR A 44 0.76 11.81 -12.08
N MET A 45 0.26 10.73 -12.69
CA MET A 45 0.86 9.37 -12.64
C MET A 45 2.34 9.29 -13.09
N THR A 46 2.87 10.31 -13.75
CA THR A 46 4.30 10.40 -14.14
C THR A 46 4.96 11.71 -13.70
N LYS A 47 4.33 12.44 -12.76
CA LYS A 47 4.66 13.83 -12.41
C LYS A 47 4.55 14.05 -10.89
N TYR A 48 5.04 13.09 -10.10
CA TYR A 48 4.88 13.07 -8.64
C TYR A 48 5.48 14.33 -7.97
N ASP A 49 6.57 14.84 -8.52
CA ASP A 49 7.26 16.07 -8.14
C ASP A 49 6.44 17.35 -8.40
N LYS A 50 5.42 17.25 -9.27
CA LYS A 50 4.44 18.32 -9.51
C LYS A 50 3.20 18.14 -8.64
N LEU A 51 2.82 16.91 -8.28
CA LEU A 51 1.68 16.65 -7.39
C LEU A 51 1.99 17.02 -5.93
N LEU A 52 3.12 16.56 -5.39
CA LEU A 52 3.64 16.97 -4.08
C LEU A 52 5.10 17.47 -4.22
N PRO A 53 5.28 18.76 -4.55
CA PRO A 53 6.61 19.36 -4.70
C PRO A 53 7.41 19.43 -3.39
N LEU A 54 8.73 19.59 -3.51
CA LEU A 54 9.65 19.70 -2.37
C LEU A 54 9.33 20.92 -1.50
N GLU A 55 9.00 22.05 -2.12
CA GLU A 55 8.59 23.29 -1.44
C GLU A 55 7.30 23.10 -0.63
N VAL A 56 6.37 22.26 -1.08
CA VAL A 56 5.13 21.93 -0.33
C VAL A 56 5.44 21.01 0.85
N ILE A 57 6.33 20.02 0.68
CA ILE A 57 6.79 19.19 1.80
C ILE A 57 7.46 20.06 2.89
N LYS A 58 8.27 21.05 2.47
CA LYS A 58 8.97 21.97 3.38
C LYS A 58 8.07 22.93 4.16
N ILE A 59 6.81 23.12 3.78
CA ILE A 59 5.81 23.84 4.61
C ILE A 59 5.49 23.02 5.88
N HIS A 60 5.51 21.69 5.78
CA HIS A 60 5.05 20.78 6.84
C HIS A 60 6.16 20.05 7.59
N TYR A 61 7.38 19.95 7.02
CA TYR A 61 8.52 19.31 7.64
C TYR A 61 9.87 19.87 7.12
N ASP A 62 10.78 20.22 8.04
CA ASP A 62 12.13 20.69 7.67
C ASP A 62 13.02 19.51 7.23
N LEU A 63 13.16 19.33 5.93
CA LEU A 63 13.99 18.27 5.34
C LEU A 63 15.49 18.59 5.50
N PRO A 64 16.26 17.72 6.17
CA PRO A 64 17.68 17.99 6.43
C PRO A 64 18.50 18.02 5.13
N ALA A 65 19.59 18.79 5.13
CA ALA A 65 20.41 19.05 3.94
C ALA A 65 21.06 17.80 3.29
N ASN A 66 21.07 16.66 3.98
CA ASN A 66 21.54 15.38 3.45
C ASN A 66 20.44 14.52 2.80
N ALA A 67 19.18 14.99 2.76
CA ALA A 67 18.06 14.26 2.17
C ALA A 67 18.21 14.11 0.64
N LYS A 68 18.13 12.85 0.18
CA LYS A 68 18.29 12.47 -1.22
C LYS A 68 16.95 12.04 -1.80
N MET A 69 16.54 12.72 -2.87
CA MET A 69 15.42 12.30 -3.70
C MET A 69 15.74 10.94 -4.36
N LYS A 70 14.78 10.03 -4.32
CA LYS A 70 14.77 8.75 -5.03
C LYS A 70 13.49 8.66 -5.84
N TYR A 71 13.64 8.55 -7.16
CA TYR A 71 12.56 8.13 -8.06
C TYR A 71 12.78 6.66 -8.41
N ASN A 72 11.76 5.82 -8.26
CA ASN A 72 11.74 4.44 -8.74
C ASN A 72 10.67 4.33 -9.82
N TYR A 73 11.12 4.21 -11.06
CA TYR A 73 10.30 4.25 -12.27
C TYR A 73 10.18 2.84 -12.86
N ARG A 74 8.95 2.36 -13.08
CA ARG A 74 8.71 1.14 -13.84
C ARG A 74 8.89 1.40 -15.33
N PRO A 75 9.71 0.61 -16.06
CA PRO A 75 9.95 0.85 -17.48
C PRO A 75 8.70 0.58 -18.35
N GLU A 76 7.71 -0.17 -17.85
CA GLU A 76 6.46 -0.42 -18.56
C GLU A 76 5.41 0.66 -18.23
N ALA A 77 4.99 1.45 -19.22
CA ALA A 77 4.07 2.59 -19.01
C ALA A 77 2.76 2.25 -18.27
N LYS A 78 2.26 1.03 -18.46
CA LYS A 78 1.10 0.45 -17.75
C LYS A 78 1.34 0.11 -16.27
N ARG A 79 2.42 0.60 -15.67
CA ARG A 79 2.84 0.33 -14.28
C ARG A 79 3.33 1.56 -13.52
N HIS A 80 3.14 2.76 -14.06
CA HIS A 80 3.47 4.00 -13.33
C HIS A 80 2.58 4.20 -12.10
N ASP A 81 1.44 3.52 -12.05
CA ASP A 81 0.63 3.32 -10.84
C ASP A 81 1.36 2.62 -9.68
N GLN A 82 2.57 2.11 -9.92
CA GLN A 82 3.45 1.44 -8.94
C GLN A 82 4.79 2.18 -8.73
N ASP A 83 4.93 3.39 -9.29
CA ASP A 83 6.13 4.23 -9.14
C ASP A 83 6.20 4.89 -7.75
N THR A 84 7.40 5.32 -7.36
CA THR A 84 7.66 5.98 -6.06
C THR A 84 8.57 7.19 -6.22
N TYR A 85 8.24 8.30 -5.55
CA TYR A 85 9.04 9.52 -5.47
C TYR A 85 9.16 9.95 -4.00
N GLU A 86 10.35 9.76 -3.43
CA GLU A 86 10.60 9.93 -2.00
C GLU A 86 11.89 10.70 -1.72
N PHE A 87 11.86 11.67 -0.80
CA PHE A 87 13.05 12.21 -0.17
C PHE A 87 13.44 11.31 0.99
N THR A 88 14.68 10.83 1.00
CA THR A 88 15.16 9.86 2.00
C THR A 88 16.50 10.26 2.61
N TRP A 89 16.66 10.05 3.92
CA TRP A 89 17.90 10.32 4.65
C TRP A 89 18.16 9.26 5.72
N ASP A 90 19.37 9.26 6.28
CA ASP A 90 19.68 8.36 7.39
C ASP A 90 18.87 8.75 8.64
N SER A 91 18.54 7.75 9.45
CA SER A 91 17.78 7.86 10.69
C SER A 91 18.54 7.27 11.88
N GLY A 92 19.62 6.51 11.64
CA GLY A 92 20.23 5.62 12.62
C GLY A 92 19.37 4.41 13.04
N ARG A 93 18.08 4.38 12.67
CA ARG A 93 17.14 3.32 13.05
C ARG A 93 17.42 2.03 12.28
N LYS A 94 17.16 0.92 12.93
CA LYS A 94 17.14 -0.42 12.33
C LYS A 94 15.77 -1.04 12.53
N ARG A 95 15.28 -1.74 11.52
CA ARG A 95 14.11 -2.63 11.61
C ARG A 95 14.58 -4.08 11.59
N LYS A 96 13.96 -4.92 12.42
CA LYS A 96 14.12 -6.37 12.35
C LYS A 96 13.24 -6.93 11.23
N MET A 97 13.70 -7.97 10.56
CA MET A 97 12.93 -8.78 9.63
C MET A 97 13.26 -10.26 9.87
N LYS A 98 12.25 -11.13 9.84
CA LYS A 98 12.44 -12.59 9.86
C LYS A 98 12.52 -13.14 8.44
N PHE A 99 13.46 -14.03 8.21
CA PHE A 99 13.64 -14.71 6.92
C PHE A 99 14.26 -16.09 7.14
N GLY A 100 13.54 -17.16 6.79
CA GLY A 100 14.00 -18.54 6.97
C GLY A 100 14.34 -18.86 8.44
N GLY A 101 13.47 -18.46 9.37
CA GLY A 101 13.68 -18.60 10.81
C GLY A 101 14.75 -17.70 11.46
N GLN A 102 15.53 -16.92 10.70
CA GLN A 102 16.55 -16.01 11.25
C GLN A 102 16.03 -14.57 11.34
N GLU A 103 16.35 -13.86 12.44
CA GLU A 103 16.19 -12.41 12.53
C GLU A 103 17.42 -11.70 11.92
N MET A 104 17.16 -10.75 11.03
CA MET A 104 18.18 -9.84 10.47
C MET A 104 17.78 -8.39 10.72
N GLU A 105 18.77 -7.55 11.02
CA GLU A 105 18.59 -6.10 11.11
C GLU A 105 18.86 -5.43 9.77
N TYR A 106 17.97 -4.51 9.36
CA TYR A 106 18.15 -3.67 8.18
C TYR A 106 17.98 -2.19 8.56
N PRO A 107 18.74 -1.26 7.96
CA PRO A 107 18.50 0.17 8.14
C PRO A 107 17.05 0.56 7.77
N SER A 108 16.42 1.38 8.59
CA SER A 108 15.08 1.94 8.35
C SER A 108 15.20 3.44 8.10
N PRO A 109 15.64 3.86 6.88
CA PRO A 109 15.92 5.26 6.60
C PRO A 109 14.65 6.10 6.71
N ASN A 110 14.84 7.35 7.10
CA ASN A 110 13.75 8.31 7.05
C ASN A 110 13.28 8.52 5.61
N ARG A 111 11.97 8.71 5.41
CA ARG A 111 11.38 9.04 4.11
C ARG A 111 10.17 9.95 4.22
N ILE A 112 10.00 10.83 3.24
CA ILE A 112 8.75 11.54 2.94
C ILE A 112 8.55 11.53 1.43
N GLY A 113 7.35 11.18 0.95
CA GLY A 113 7.03 11.28 -0.47
C GLY A 113 5.71 10.67 -0.91
N LEU A 114 5.54 10.54 -2.22
CA LEU A 114 4.38 9.92 -2.86
C LEU A 114 4.72 8.58 -3.49
N ARG A 115 3.75 7.67 -3.43
CA ARG A 115 3.80 6.35 -4.02
C ARG A 115 2.47 6.02 -4.69
N TRP A 116 2.54 5.20 -5.73
CA TRP A 116 1.40 4.55 -6.37
C TRP A 116 0.24 5.52 -6.72
N VAL A 117 0.57 6.66 -7.31
CA VAL A 117 -0.40 7.68 -7.72
C VAL A 117 -1.21 7.12 -8.88
N GLY A 118 -2.54 7.22 -8.81
CA GLY A 118 -3.44 6.77 -9.88
C GLY A 118 -3.61 5.24 -9.96
N SER A 119 -3.29 4.50 -8.90
CA SER A 119 -3.51 3.04 -8.87
C SER A 119 -4.99 2.69 -8.66
N ASP A 120 -5.40 1.55 -9.20
CA ASP A 120 -6.71 0.93 -9.06
C ASP A 120 -6.62 -0.51 -8.49
N LEU A 121 -5.43 -0.94 -8.03
CA LEU A 121 -5.13 -2.32 -7.60
C LEU A 121 -6.16 -2.91 -6.61
N PHE A 122 -6.76 -2.08 -5.75
CA PHE A 122 -7.78 -2.50 -4.79
C PHE A 122 -9.06 -3.05 -5.45
N MET A 123 -9.37 -2.65 -6.70
CA MET A 123 -10.51 -3.11 -7.50
C MET A 123 -10.46 -4.61 -7.83
N ILE A 124 -9.33 -5.28 -7.61
CA ILE A 124 -9.18 -6.74 -7.77
C ILE A 124 -10.12 -7.55 -6.85
N GLN A 125 -10.67 -6.93 -5.81
CA GLN A 125 -11.68 -7.54 -4.92
C GLN A 125 -13.04 -7.79 -5.59
N GLY A 126 -13.32 -7.19 -6.76
CA GLY A 126 -14.53 -7.42 -7.54
C GLY A 126 -15.84 -7.01 -6.85
N LYS A 127 -15.79 -6.06 -5.91
CA LYS A 127 -16.97 -5.55 -5.19
C LYS A 127 -17.75 -4.53 -6.05
N PRO A 128 -19.04 -4.26 -5.75
CA PRO A 128 -19.86 -3.35 -6.55
C PRO A 128 -19.33 -1.91 -6.66
N THR A 129 -18.80 -1.35 -5.58
CA THR A 129 -18.31 0.04 -5.53
C THR A 129 -16.79 0.13 -5.25
N PRO A 130 -16.11 1.22 -5.66
CA PRO A 130 -14.70 1.45 -5.31
C PRO A 130 -14.46 1.45 -3.79
N LEU A 131 -15.38 2.04 -3.01
CA LEU A 131 -15.31 2.10 -1.55
C LEU A 131 -15.35 0.71 -0.89
N GLU A 132 -16.19 -0.21 -1.39
CA GLU A 132 -16.22 -1.60 -0.93
C GLU A 132 -14.98 -2.39 -1.35
N ASN A 133 -14.46 -2.15 -2.57
CA ASN A 133 -13.20 -2.75 -3.01
C ASN A 133 -12.04 -2.29 -2.11
N PHE A 134 -11.95 -0.99 -1.83
CA PHE A 134 -10.92 -0.38 -1.00
C PHE A 134 -10.98 -0.92 0.44
N ARG A 135 -12.16 -0.88 1.08
CA ARG A 135 -12.37 -1.45 2.43
C ARG A 135 -12.21 -2.96 2.48
N GLY A 136 -12.45 -3.67 1.38
CA GLY A 136 -12.24 -5.12 1.27
C GLY A 136 -10.77 -5.52 1.08
N PHE A 137 -9.98 -4.66 0.43
CA PHE A 137 -8.55 -4.85 0.16
C PHE A 137 -7.68 -4.42 1.34
N TYR A 138 -7.91 -3.22 1.88
CA TYR A 138 -7.14 -2.64 2.98
C TYR A 138 -7.80 -2.93 4.34
N ARG A 139 -7.84 -4.20 4.71
CA ARG A 139 -8.40 -4.68 5.98
C ARG A 139 -7.45 -5.62 6.71
N ASN A 140 -7.63 -5.71 8.02
CA ASN A 140 -6.93 -6.68 8.85
C ASN A 140 -7.53 -8.07 8.61
N ALA A 141 -6.72 -9.01 8.10
CA ALA A 141 -7.14 -10.39 7.87
C ALA A 141 -7.00 -11.21 9.16
N SER A 142 -8.05 -11.94 9.52
CA SER A 142 -8.04 -12.81 10.71
C SER A 142 -7.10 -14.00 10.56
N ALA A 143 -6.69 -14.61 11.67
CA ALA A 143 -5.85 -15.82 11.65
C ALA A 143 -6.48 -16.98 10.87
N ALA A 144 -7.82 -17.13 10.94
CA ALA A 144 -8.55 -18.15 10.19
C ALA A 144 -8.50 -17.90 8.66
N GLU A 145 -8.60 -16.64 8.23
CA GLU A 145 -8.48 -16.27 6.81
C GLU A 145 -7.05 -16.44 6.29
N LYS A 146 -6.04 -16.07 7.10
CA LYS A 146 -4.62 -16.31 6.79
C LYS A 146 -4.38 -17.81 6.58
N GLU A 147 -4.83 -18.67 7.51
CA GLU A 147 -4.64 -20.12 7.40
C GLU A 147 -5.42 -20.72 6.21
N ALA A 148 -6.66 -20.29 5.97
CA ALA A 148 -7.44 -20.71 4.80
C ALA A 148 -6.76 -20.34 3.48
N ALA A 149 -6.16 -19.14 3.39
CA ALA A 149 -5.39 -18.72 2.22
C ALA A 149 -4.12 -19.57 2.03
N PHE A 150 -3.40 -19.91 3.11
CA PHE A 150 -2.24 -20.81 3.02
C PHE A 150 -2.61 -22.24 2.61
N LYS A 151 -3.75 -22.75 3.09
CA LYS A 151 -4.29 -24.05 2.66
C LYS A 151 -4.61 -24.04 1.16
N GLN A 152 -5.37 -23.05 0.69
CA GLN A 152 -5.74 -22.93 -0.72
C GLN A 152 -4.52 -22.71 -1.63
N ALA A 153 -3.51 -21.95 -1.17
CA ALA A 153 -2.25 -21.78 -1.89
C ALA A 153 -1.46 -23.09 -1.99
N SER A 154 -1.43 -23.89 -0.92
CA SER A 154 -0.79 -25.21 -0.91
C SER A 154 -1.49 -26.18 -1.88
N GLU A 155 -2.82 -26.24 -1.84
CA GLU A 155 -3.66 -27.06 -2.73
C GLU A 155 -3.38 -26.70 -4.20
N LYS A 156 -3.36 -25.40 -4.55
CA LYS A 156 -3.03 -24.90 -5.89
C LYS A 156 -1.58 -25.12 -6.34
N LEU A 157 -0.67 -25.52 -5.45
CA LEU A 157 0.67 -25.97 -5.82
C LEU A 157 0.69 -27.50 -6.06
N ILE A 158 -0.03 -28.28 -5.27
CA ILE A 158 -0.24 -29.72 -5.49
C ILE A 158 -0.92 -29.95 -6.86
N GLU A 159 -1.97 -29.18 -7.17
CA GLU A 159 -2.66 -29.18 -8.48
C GLU A 159 -1.72 -28.89 -9.67
N LYS A 160 -0.65 -28.11 -9.44
CA LYS A 160 0.37 -27.78 -10.45
C LYS A 160 1.50 -28.80 -10.53
N GLY A 161 1.41 -29.92 -9.80
CA GLY A 161 2.40 -31.00 -9.82
C GLY A 161 3.68 -30.72 -9.03
N TYR A 162 3.67 -29.76 -8.09
CA TYR A 162 4.78 -29.61 -7.15
C TYR A 162 4.76 -30.71 -6.09
N ASP A 163 5.94 -31.25 -5.74
CA ASP A 163 6.06 -32.28 -4.72
C ASP A 163 5.77 -31.74 -3.31
N GLY A 164 5.34 -32.63 -2.40
CA GLY A 164 4.92 -32.25 -1.04
C GLY A 164 5.97 -31.47 -0.25
N LYS A 165 7.28 -31.74 -0.45
CA LYS A 165 8.37 -31.02 0.25
C LYS A 165 8.57 -29.62 -0.34
N THR A 166 8.46 -29.47 -1.66
CA THR A 166 8.45 -28.14 -2.31
C THR A 166 7.22 -27.32 -1.86
N VAL A 167 6.05 -27.94 -1.74
CA VAL A 167 4.82 -27.28 -1.24
C VAL A 167 4.99 -26.86 0.22
N GLU A 168 5.42 -27.77 1.11
CA GLU A 168 5.70 -27.49 2.52
C GLU A 168 6.71 -26.34 2.68
N THR A 169 7.82 -26.38 1.93
CA THR A 169 8.85 -25.33 1.95
C THR A 169 8.27 -23.98 1.51
N ALA A 170 7.50 -23.95 0.41
CA ALA A 170 6.89 -22.73 -0.10
C ALA A 170 5.84 -22.15 0.86
N THR A 171 5.01 -22.99 1.47
CA THR A 171 3.99 -22.58 2.44
C THR A 171 4.62 -22.13 3.76
N SER A 172 5.67 -22.77 4.25
CA SER A 172 6.41 -22.31 5.44
C SER A 172 7.07 -20.95 5.20
N LEU A 173 7.73 -20.75 4.05
CA LEU A 173 8.30 -19.45 3.69
C LEU A 173 7.21 -18.37 3.50
N GLY A 174 6.05 -18.75 2.94
CA GLY A 174 4.89 -17.86 2.83
C GLY A 174 4.34 -17.44 4.20
N LYS A 175 4.25 -18.38 5.16
CA LYS A 175 3.86 -18.09 6.55
C LYS A 175 4.87 -17.19 7.24
N ASP A 176 6.17 -17.52 7.19
CA ASP A 176 7.26 -16.68 7.73
C ASP A 176 7.20 -15.23 7.23
N LEU A 177 7.07 -15.04 5.91
CA LEU A 177 7.00 -13.71 5.27
C LEU A 177 5.70 -12.94 5.61
N SER A 178 4.66 -13.63 6.09
CA SER A 178 3.39 -13.05 6.54
C SER A 178 3.26 -12.91 8.06
N ALA A 179 4.23 -13.41 8.82
CA ALA A 179 4.18 -13.46 10.28
C ALA A 179 4.25 -12.05 10.91
N ASP A 180 4.92 -11.12 10.23
CA ASP A 180 4.82 -9.69 10.52
C ASP A 180 3.41 -9.20 10.13
N GLU A 181 2.60 -8.83 11.11
CA GLU A 181 1.20 -8.49 10.85
C GLU A 181 1.03 -7.21 10.02
N ILE A 182 0.38 -7.34 8.87
CA ILE A 182 -0.04 -6.20 8.05
C ILE A 182 -1.27 -5.57 8.71
N ILE A 183 -1.02 -4.61 9.60
CA ILE A 183 -2.06 -3.83 10.29
C ILE A 183 -2.38 -2.56 9.50
N PHE A 184 -3.66 -2.39 9.19
CA PHE A 184 -4.28 -1.17 8.68
C PHE A 184 -5.13 -0.52 9.78
N ASN A 185 -4.94 0.79 9.97
CA ASN A 185 -5.82 1.65 10.76
C ASN A 185 -6.61 2.56 9.81
N ASN A 186 -7.92 2.70 10.00
CA ASN A 186 -8.72 3.68 9.24
C ASN A 186 -8.31 5.10 9.63
N ILE A 187 -8.31 6.02 8.66
CA ILE A 187 -7.97 7.43 8.85
C ILE A 187 -9.11 8.29 8.29
N ASP A 188 -9.86 8.93 9.18
CA ASP A 188 -11.02 9.75 8.79
C ASP A 188 -10.62 11.13 8.26
N GLY A 189 -11.49 11.71 7.41
CA GLY A 189 -11.36 13.08 6.90
C GLY A 189 -10.37 13.25 5.75
N LEU A 190 -10.13 12.22 4.92
CA LEU A 190 -9.30 12.30 3.72
C LEU A 190 -9.90 11.46 2.58
N GLY A 191 -10.25 12.11 1.47
CA GLY A 191 -10.85 11.46 0.30
C GLY A 191 -12.19 10.78 0.62
N GLU A 192 -12.51 9.70 -0.11
CA GLU A 192 -13.69 8.85 0.19
C GLU A 192 -13.40 7.84 1.32
N ALA A 193 -12.14 7.48 1.50
CA ALA A 193 -11.60 6.68 2.60
C ALA A 193 -10.08 6.80 2.63
N ALA A 194 -9.47 6.69 3.80
CA ALA A 194 -8.02 6.53 3.92
C ALA A 194 -7.64 5.48 4.97
N VAL A 195 -6.46 4.89 4.80
CA VAL A 195 -5.90 3.84 5.67
C VAL A 195 -4.41 4.07 5.90
N TRP A 196 -3.97 3.94 7.15
CA TRP A 196 -2.56 3.91 7.52
C TRP A 196 -2.08 2.47 7.66
N ARG A 197 -1.00 2.12 6.95
CA ARG A 197 -0.35 0.80 7.03
C ARG A 197 0.84 0.87 8.00
N ILE A 198 0.69 0.27 9.18
CA ILE A 198 1.57 0.45 10.35
C ILE A 198 3.03 0.04 10.09
N LYS A 199 3.28 -1.09 9.43
CA LYS A 199 4.65 -1.61 9.22
C LYS A 199 5.43 -0.84 8.16
N GLU A 200 4.77 -0.46 7.07
CA GLU A 200 5.40 0.22 5.93
C GLU A 200 5.31 1.75 5.99
N LYS A 201 4.54 2.30 6.94
CA LYS A 201 4.38 3.75 7.16
C LYS A 201 3.87 4.46 5.90
N GLU A 202 2.73 3.99 5.42
CA GLU A 202 2.06 4.41 4.20
C GLU A 202 0.60 4.80 4.49
N LEU A 203 0.22 6.03 4.17
CA LEU A 203 -1.17 6.50 4.14
C LEU A 203 -1.71 6.32 2.73
N THR A 204 -2.63 5.38 2.51
CA THR A 204 -3.33 5.24 1.22
C THR A 204 -4.66 5.97 1.28
N VAL A 205 -4.98 6.76 0.25
CA VAL A 205 -6.21 7.58 0.16
C VAL A 205 -6.99 7.21 -1.11
N LEU A 206 -8.31 7.01 -0.99
CA LEU A 206 -9.25 6.74 -2.08
C LEU A 206 -9.82 8.03 -2.66
N VAL A 207 -9.83 8.12 -3.99
CA VAL A 207 -10.39 9.22 -4.78
C VAL A 207 -11.08 8.62 -6.02
N GLY A 208 -12.41 8.52 -6.02
CA GLY A 208 -13.17 7.86 -7.06
C GLY A 208 -12.76 6.40 -7.25
N LYS A 209 -12.40 6.03 -8.47
CA LYS A 209 -11.91 4.69 -8.84
C LYS A 209 -10.39 4.56 -8.73
N THR A 210 -9.72 5.44 -8.00
CA THR A 210 -8.25 5.44 -7.90
C THR A 210 -7.76 5.76 -6.49
N SER A 211 -6.49 5.46 -6.22
CA SER A 211 -5.83 5.87 -4.99
C SER A 211 -4.48 6.54 -5.25
N PHE A 212 -3.96 7.16 -4.20
CA PHE A 212 -2.55 7.51 -4.08
C PHE A 212 -2.06 7.12 -2.68
N GLN A 213 -0.75 6.97 -2.51
CA GLN A 213 -0.12 6.75 -1.22
C GLN A 213 0.82 7.92 -0.87
N VAL A 214 0.80 8.33 0.40
CA VAL A 214 1.84 9.16 1.01
C VAL A 214 2.66 8.25 1.92
N SER A 215 3.98 8.16 1.72
CA SER A 215 4.86 7.46 2.68
C SER A 215 5.58 8.47 3.55
N VAL A 216 5.53 8.25 4.86
CA VAL A 216 6.17 9.09 5.88
C VAL A 216 6.74 8.18 6.96
N GLU A 217 8.06 8.11 7.08
CA GLU A 217 8.73 7.57 8.26
C GLU A 217 9.78 8.59 8.69
N ILE A 218 9.47 9.38 9.72
CA ILE A 218 10.35 10.39 10.32
C ILE A 218 10.78 10.00 11.74
N SER A 219 9.96 9.23 12.46
CA SER A 219 10.24 8.71 13.79
C SER A 219 9.65 7.31 13.97
N GLU A 220 9.86 6.70 15.14
CA GLU A 220 9.24 5.41 15.51
C GLU A 220 7.77 5.58 15.94
N ASN A 221 7.34 6.81 16.23
CA ASN A 221 5.98 7.12 16.64
C ASN A 221 5.02 7.16 15.44
N ASP A 222 4.06 6.25 15.38
CA ASP A 222 3.04 6.26 14.32
C ASP A 222 2.20 7.53 14.31
N GLU A 223 1.93 8.17 15.46
CA GLU A 223 1.09 9.38 15.52
C GLU A 223 1.74 10.57 14.81
N GLU A 224 3.06 10.75 14.96
CA GLU A 224 3.84 11.78 14.25
C GLU A 224 3.87 11.51 12.74
N ASN A 225 4.12 10.24 12.36
CA ASN A 225 4.14 9.81 10.96
C ASN A 225 2.77 10.01 10.29
N ILE A 226 1.68 9.61 10.96
CA ILE A 226 0.29 9.82 10.51
C ILE A 226 -0.01 11.31 10.42
N ALA A 227 0.32 12.12 11.44
CA ALA A 227 -0.01 13.54 11.46
C ALA A 227 0.63 14.32 10.29
N LEU A 228 1.88 14.00 9.94
CA LEU A 228 2.53 14.55 8.75
C LEU A 228 1.94 13.96 7.45
N ALA A 229 1.70 12.65 7.39
CA ALA A 229 1.08 12.03 6.21
C ALA A 229 -0.30 12.62 5.90
N LYS A 230 -1.14 12.90 6.91
CA LYS A 230 -2.45 13.54 6.72
C LYS A 230 -2.33 14.95 6.13
N LYS A 231 -1.37 15.77 6.60
CA LYS A 231 -1.11 17.10 6.04
C LYS A 231 -0.73 17.02 4.56
N LEU A 232 0.24 16.17 4.23
CA LEU A 232 0.71 16.00 2.85
C LEU A 232 -0.36 15.39 1.93
N ALA A 233 -1.20 14.49 2.44
CA ALA A 233 -2.37 13.98 1.72
C ALA A 233 -3.39 15.09 1.45
N GLN A 234 -3.63 15.98 2.41
CA GLN A 234 -4.50 17.14 2.22
C GLN A 234 -3.95 18.10 1.15
N GLU A 235 -2.63 18.27 1.02
CA GLU A 235 -2.05 19.07 -0.06
C GLU A 235 -2.29 18.44 -1.45
N VAL A 236 -2.18 17.11 -1.55
CA VAL A 236 -2.53 16.37 -2.79
C VAL A 236 -4.01 16.54 -3.14
N LEU A 237 -4.90 16.36 -2.18
CA LEU A 237 -6.35 16.60 -2.36
C LEU A 237 -6.64 18.07 -2.68
N ASN A 238 -5.91 19.02 -2.07
CA ASN A 238 -6.07 20.44 -2.33
C ASN A 238 -5.66 20.84 -3.75
N LYS A 239 -4.61 20.20 -4.29
CA LYS A 239 -4.14 20.44 -5.66
C LYS A 239 -5.09 19.90 -6.73
N CYS A 240 -5.91 18.90 -6.37
CA CYS A 240 -6.87 18.25 -7.24
C CYS A 240 -8.30 18.38 -6.71
N LYS A 241 -8.75 19.60 -6.38
CA LYS A 241 -10.18 19.91 -6.24
C LYS A 241 -10.78 20.24 -7.61
#